data_AF-A0A955C9T6-F1
#
_entry.id   AF-A0A955C9T6-F1
#
_cell.length_a   1.000
_cell.length_b   1.000
_cell.length_c   1.000
_cell.angle_alpha   90.00
_cell.angle_beta   90.00
_cell.angle_gamma   90.00
#
_symmetry.space_group_name_H-M   'P 1'
#
loop_
_entity.id
_entity.type
_entity.pdbx_description
1 polymer ?
#
loop_
_entity_poly.entity_id
_entity_poly.type
_entity_poly.pdbx_seq_one_letter_code
_entity_poly.pdbx_strand_id
1 'polypeptide(L)'
;MPAISQRTPIVGAASLLFGLLAAMFLAAHATGRSGEVLLAGWLALGGLLFFSWFAVRRDILSATCIWFGTLIILHEEFWRMQTPGFFAITIPRVGIVVVGALFAVMVVLGRIRLRWPGAVGLWLATLVAYFTISAFLSGFETRSELTVHYRLIGGYLFPVATFAFMLHGFQREADFRRVAMFFAALSVYLVFTGWCEQFHIKGLIWPAFIADPSVGIHYGRVRGPFVSSPQMGLALVFCFFSNLVLAKNSARWHWPLVGVNALMLPVIFWTRTRSVWLSFVLCLVVWTWYSRRRMSRVVIVATLMAAALVVTVGNMENFRGEDRTKGGLTDVGPIMLRIGLAQMSWEMVKDHPIFGVG
;
A
#
# COMPACT_ATOMS: atom_id res chain seq x y z
N MET A 1 -32.27 -15.08 13.16
CA MET A 1 -31.31 -16.19 13.26
C MET A 1 -30.48 -15.98 14.53
N PRO A 2 -30.56 -16.89 15.52
CA PRO A 2 -29.98 -16.68 16.83
C PRO A 2 -28.45 -16.73 16.77
N ALA A 3 -27.83 -15.82 17.51
CA ALA A 3 -26.38 -15.71 17.66
C ALA A 3 -25.86 -16.98 18.35
N ILE A 4 -25.02 -17.75 17.64
CA ILE A 4 -24.26 -18.86 18.21
C ILE A 4 -23.30 -18.25 19.25
N SER A 5 -23.71 -18.30 20.53
CA SER A 5 -22.94 -17.83 21.69
C SER A 5 -22.01 -18.92 22.24
N GLN A 6 -21.48 -19.80 21.39
CA GLN A 6 -20.44 -20.75 21.78
C GLN A 6 -19.06 -20.14 21.49
N ARG A 7 -18.61 -19.21 22.35
CA ARG A 7 -17.27 -18.58 22.24
C ARG A 7 -16.25 -19.09 23.28
N THR A 8 -16.53 -20.16 24.01
CA THR A 8 -15.82 -20.45 25.27
C THR A 8 -14.74 -21.55 25.24
N PRO A 9 -14.75 -22.61 24.41
CA PRO A 9 -13.72 -23.65 24.54
C PRO A 9 -12.37 -23.28 23.90
N ILE A 10 -12.37 -22.48 22.82
CA ILE A 10 -11.15 -22.15 22.06
C ILE A 10 -10.24 -21.19 22.83
N VAL A 11 -10.82 -20.24 23.56
CA VAL A 11 -10.04 -19.30 24.40
C VAL A 11 -9.33 -20.06 25.51
N GLY A 12 -10.03 -21.00 26.15
CA GLY A 12 -9.46 -21.87 27.19
C GLY A 12 -8.32 -22.75 26.68
N ALA A 13 -8.50 -23.38 25.52
CA ALA A 13 -7.47 -24.20 24.90
C ALA A 13 -6.23 -23.39 24.51
N ALA A 14 -6.40 -22.19 23.95
CA ALA A 14 -5.29 -21.30 23.60
C ALA A 14 -4.51 -20.82 24.83
N SER A 15 -5.20 -20.51 25.94
CA SER A 15 -4.56 -20.15 27.20
C SER A 15 -3.80 -21.31 27.85
N LEU A 16 -4.28 -22.56 27.72
CA LEU A 16 -3.60 -23.76 28.22
C LEU A 16 -2.34 -24.09 27.42
N LEU A 17 -2.44 -24.04 26.08
CA LEU A 17 -1.30 -24.25 25.19
C LEU A 17 -0.22 -23.18 25.40
N PHE A 18 -0.66 -21.94 25.72
CA PHE A 18 0.23 -20.86 26.11
C PHE A 18 0.95 -21.12 27.43
N GLY A 19 0.25 -21.53 28.48
CA GLY A 19 0.86 -21.86 29.77
C GLY A 19 1.95 -22.92 29.63
N LEU A 20 1.72 -23.92 28.78
CA LEU A 20 2.70 -24.96 28.46
C LEU A 20 3.91 -24.44 27.70
N LEU A 21 3.72 -23.62 26.66
CA LEU A 21 4.83 -23.05 25.88
C LEU A 21 5.69 -22.09 26.71
N ALA A 22 5.06 -21.28 27.57
CA ALA A 22 5.77 -20.39 28.49
C ALA A 22 6.57 -21.18 29.53
N ALA A 23 6.00 -22.25 30.10
CA ALA A 23 6.69 -23.13 31.03
C ALA A 23 7.88 -23.86 30.37
N MET A 24 7.73 -24.33 29.13
CA MET A 24 8.82 -24.93 28.36
C MET A 24 9.96 -23.94 28.08
N PHE A 25 9.64 -22.67 27.81
CA PHE A 25 10.65 -21.63 27.61
C PHE A 25 11.38 -21.23 28.89
N LEU A 26 10.66 -21.12 30.01
CA LEU A 26 11.26 -20.90 31.33
C LEU A 26 12.16 -22.07 31.75
N ALA A 27 11.77 -23.31 31.45
CA ALA A 27 12.60 -24.48 31.65
C ALA A 27 13.86 -24.45 30.76
N ALA A 28 13.74 -24.04 29.49
CA ALA A 28 14.89 -23.86 28.60
C ALA A 28 15.84 -22.73 29.08
N HIS A 29 15.30 -21.67 29.70
CA HIS A 29 16.10 -20.61 30.31
C HIS A 29 16.97 -21.14 31.46
N ALA A 30 16.46 -22.07 32.26
CA ALA A 30 17.22 -22.70 33.34
C ALA A 30 18.40 -23.55 32.84
N THR A 31 18.44 -23.92 31.56
CA THR A 31 19.52 -24.75 30.96
C THR A 31 20.72 -23.96 30.43
N GLY A 32 20.80 -22.65 30.67
CA GLY A 32 22.02 -21.86 30.39
C GLY A 32 22.28 -21.54 28.91
N ARG A 33 21.23 -21.44 28.08
CA ARG A 33 21.37 -20.98 26.68
C ARG A 33 21.79 -19.51 26.59
N SER A 34 22.46 -19.16 25.49
CA SER A 34 22.91 -17.80 25.20
C SER A 34 21.74 -16.79 25.21
N GLY A 35 22.01 -15.57 25.67
CA GLY A 35 21.00 -14.50 25.84
C GLY A 35 20.21 -14.18 24.56
N GLU A 36 20.84 -14.32 23.38
CA GLU A 36 20.20 -14.09 22.09
C GLU A 36 19.09 -15.12 21.77
N VAL A 37 19.32 -16.39 22.09
CA VAL A 37 18.34 -17.47 21.89
C VAL A 37 17.13 -17.26 22.81
N LEU A 38 17.37 -16.74 24.01
CA LEU A 38 16.32 -16.41 24.96
C LEU A 38 15.49 -15.22 24.49
N LEU A 39 16.13 -14.15 24.01
CA LEU A 39 15.42 -13.01 23.44
C LEU A 39 14.59 -13.41 22.22
N ALA A 40 15.16 -14.17 21.28
CA ALA A 40 14.44 -14.69 20.12
C ALA A 40 13.26 -15.57 20.54
N GLY A 41 13.45 -16.39 21.58
CA GLY A 41 12.40 -17.20 22.19
C GLY A 41 11.24 -16.39 22.75
N TRP A 42 11.53 -15.36 23.56
CA TRP A 42 10.53 -14.46 24.12
C TRP A 42 9.79 -13.66 23.04
N LEU A 43 10.50 -13.20 22.01
CA LEU A 43 9.88 -12.53 20.86
C LEU A 43 8.96 -13.47 20.08
N ALA A 44 9.38 -14.72 19.86
CA ALA A 44 8.55 -15.72 19.20
C ALA A 44 7.30 -16.06 20.02
N LEU A 45 7.44 -16.27 21.34
CA LEU A 45 6.32 -16.54 22.23
C LEU A 45 5.35 -15.34 22.30
N GLY A 46 5.88 -14.13 22.46
CA GLY A 46 5.10 -12.89 22.43
C GLY A 46 4.39 -12.66 21.10
N GLY A 47 5.05 -12.98 19.98
CA GLY A 47 4.47 -12.95 18.65
C GLY A 47 3.32 -13.94 18.48
N LEU A 48 3.50 -15.20 18.92
CA LEU A 48 2.46 -16.24 18.90
C LEU A 48 1.27 -15.89 19.79
N LEU A 49 1.53 -15.32 20.96
CA LEU A 49 0.52 -14.80 21.86
C LEU A 49 -0.31 -13.71 21.20
N PHE A 50 0.36 -12.70 20.67
CA PHE A 50 -0.27 -11.58 19.99
C PHE A 50 -1.08 -12.08 18.79
N PHE A 51 -0.51 -12.98 17.98
CA PHE A 51 -1.17 -13.59 16.84
C PHE A 51 -2.45 -14.33 17.25
N SER A 52 -2.36 -15.18 18.28
CA SER A 52 -3.51 -15.97 18.77
C SER A 52 -4.60 -15.08 19.35
N TRP A 53 -4.21 -14.10 20.18
CA TRP A 53 -5.13 -13.09 20.71
C TRP A 53 -5.81 -12.31 19.59
N PHE A 54 -5.05 -11.88 18.57
CA PHE A 54 -5.55 -11.13 17.43
C PHE A 54 -6.53 -11.98 16.61
N ALA A 55 -6.16 -13.23 16.32
CA ALA A 55 -6.98 -14.21 15.59
C ALA A 55 -8.34 -14.46 16.27
N VAL A 56 -8.41 -14.35 17.61
CA VAL A 56 -9.64 -14.56 18.40
C VAL A 56 -10.45 -13.27 18.60
N ARG A 57 -9.80 -12.13 18.86
CA ARG A 57 -10.46 -10.89 19.31
C ARG A 57 -10.66 -9.85 18.21
N ARG A 58 -9.76 -9.77 17.23
CA ARG A 58 -9.76 -8.72 16.20
C ARG A 58 -10.30 -9.24 14.87
N ASP A 59 -10.36 -8.37 13.87
CA ASP A 59 -10.81 -8.73 12.52
C ASP A 59 -9.65 -8.66 11.51
N ILE A 60 -9.82 -9.34 10.38
CA ILE A 60 -8.84 -9.36 9.30
C ILE A 60 -8.61 -7.97 8.70
N LEU A 61 -9.63 -7.11 8.73
CA LEU A 61 -9.55 -5.75 8.21
C LEU A 61 -8.52 -4.91 8.97
N SER A 62 -8.54 -4.95 10.30
CA SER A 62 -7.55 -4.23 11.11
C SER A 62 -6.14 -4.77 10.87
N ALA A 63 -5.98 -6.10 10.72
CA ALA A 63 -4.69 -6.70 10.37
C ALA A 63 -4.20 -6.22 9.00
N THR A 64 -5.09 -6.14 8.01
CA THR A 64 -4.78 -5.64 6.67
C THR A 64 -4.37 -4.16 6.72
N CYS A 65 -5.06 -3.31 7.48
CA CYS A 65 -4.68 -1.91 7.67
C CYS A 65 -3.32 -1.76 8.37
N ILE A 66 -3.04 -2.57 9.41
CA ILE A 66 -1.74 -2.57 10.09
C ILE A 66 -0.64 -2.95 9.11
N TRP A 67 -0.86 -4.00 8.31
CA TRP A 67 0.08 -4.42 7.27
C TRP A 67 0.29 -3.35 6.19
N PHE A 68 -0.76 -2.65 5.76
CA PHE A 68 -0.60 -1.48 4.88
C PHE A 68 0.25 -0.38 5.54
N GLY A 69 0.08 -0.16 6.84
CA GLY A 69 0.92 0.75 7.61
C GLY A 69 2.39 0.33 7.57
N THR A 70 2.69 -0.97 7.73
CA THR A 70 4.07 -1.46 7.62
C THR A 70 4.59 -1.37 6.20
N LEU A 71 3.78 -1.63 5.18
CA LEU A 71 4.15 -1.49 3.77
C LEU A 71 4.60 -0.06 3.42
N ILE A 72 3.94 0.94 3.98
CA ILE A 72 4.24 2.34 3.70
C ILE A 72 5.38 2.85 4.59
N ILE A 73 5.26 2.68 5.90
CA ILE A 73 6.19 3.27 6.87
C ILE A 73 7.49 2.45 6.96
N LEU A 74 7.37 1.12 7.02
CA LEU A 74 8.48 0.18 7.17
C LEU A 74 8.80 -0.46 5.81
N HIS A 75 9.01 0.41 4.82
CA HIS A 75 9.33 0.04 3.44
C HIS A 75 10.57 -0.88 3.36
N GLU A 76 10.84 -1.48 2.20
CA GLU A 76 12.00 -2.38 2.03
C GLU A 76 13.36 -1.72 2.33
N GLU A 77 13.42 -0.39 2.26
CA GLU A 77 14.60 0.40 2.60
C GLU A 77 14.79 0.59 4.11
N PHE A 78 13.75 0.36 4.91
CA PHE A 78 13.88 0.36 6.37
C PHE A 78 14.63 -0.88 6.86
N TRP A 79 14.29 -2.05 6.31
CA TRP A 79 14.94 -3.31 6.62
C TRP A 79 14.75 -4.31 5.49
N ARG A 80 15.87 -4.83 4.99
CA ARG A 80 15.91 -5.90 4.01
C ARG A 80 17.00 -6.89 4.36
N MET A 81 16.68 -8.17 4.27
CA MET A 81 17.65 -9.26 4.36
C MET A 81 17.70 -9.97 3.00
N GLN A 82 18.82 -9.85 2.30
CA GLN A 82 19.03 -10.59 1.05
C GLN A 82 19.28 -12.06 1.39
N THR A 83 18.57 -12.95 0.72
CA THR A 83 18.72 -14.40 0.87
C THR A 83 19.20 -14.97 -0.47
N PRO A 84 20.31 -15.72 -0.52
CA PRO A 84 20.81 -16.28 -1.78
C PRO A 84 19.74 -17.15 -2.45
N GLY A 85 19.48 -16.90 -3.73
CA GLY A 85 18.47 -17.64 -4.50
C GLY A 85 17.01 -17.33 -4.16
N PHE A 86 16.74 -16.35 -3.30
CA PHE A 86 15.38 -15.98 -2.90
C PHE A 86 15.21 -14.45 -2.86
N PHE A 87 13.97 -13.97 -2.87
CA PHE A 87 13.72 -12.53 -2.81
C PHE A 87 14.04 -11.97 -1.41
N ALA A 88 14.45 -10.70 -1.35
CA ALA A 88 14.79 -10.06 -0.07
C ALA A 88 13.65 -10.19 0.95
N ILE A 89 13.94 -10.66 2.16
CA ILE A 89 12.97 -10.70 3.24
C ILE A 89 12.83 -9.28 3.77
N THR A 90 11.61 -8.75 3.78
CA THR A 90 11.29 -7.40 4.25
C THR A 90 10.13 -7.46 5.23
N ILE A 91 10.00 -6.47 6.10
CA ILE A 91 8.91 -6.40 7.09
C ILE A 91 7.53 -6.50 6.43
N PRO A 92 7.23 -5.81 5.30
CA PRO A 92 5.94 -5.94 4.63
C PRO A 92 5.68 -7.34 4.06
N ARG A 93 6.72 -8.03 3.58
CA ARG A 93 6.60 -9.41 3.04
C ARG A 93 6.34 -10.43 4.15
N VAL A 94 6.99 -10.29 5.30
CA VAL A 94 6.66 -11.10 6.48
C VAL A 94 5.23 -10.77 6.94
N GLY A 95 4.88 -9.48 6.95
CA GLY A 95 3.55 -9.01 7.34
C GLY A 95 2.42 -9.62 6.52
N ILE A 96 2.53 -9.71 5.20
CA ILE A 96 1.47 -10.30 4.38
C ILE A 96 1.31 -11.80 4.63
N VAL A 97 2.41 -12.52 4.88
CA VAL A 97 2.38 -13.94 5.27
C VAL A 97 1.67 -14.11 6.60
N VAL A 98 1.95 -13.25 7.58
CA VAL A 98 1.25 -13.24 8.88
C VAL A 98 -0.24 -12.94 8.71
N VAL A 99 -0.63 -11.97 7.87
CA VAL A 99 -2.03 -11.68 7.57
C VAL A 99 -2.71 -12.85 6.87
N GLY A 100 -2.03 -13.52 5.94
CA GLY A 100 -2.52 -14.73 5.28
C GLY A 100 -2.74 -15.89 6.25
N ALA A 101 -1.79 -16.12 7.17
CA ALA A 101 -1.93 -17.11 8.23
C ALA A 101 -3.09 -16.78 9.18
N LEU A 102 -3.23 -15.50 9.59
CA LEU A 102 -4.38 -15.03 10.38
C LEU A 102 -5.69 -15.29 9.65
N PHE A 103 -5.76 -14.99 8.35
CA PHE A 103 -6.93 -15.24 7.52
C PHE A 103 -7.29 -16.72 7.50
N ALA A 104 -6.33 -17.61 7.24
CA ALA A 104 -6.54 -19.05 7.24
C ALA A 104 -7.05 -19.56 8.59
N VAL A 105 -6.42 -19.15 9.69
CA VAL A 105 -6.86 -19.51 11.05
C VAL A 105 -8.27 -18.98 11.32
N MET A 106 -8.59 -17.74 10.95
CA MET A 106 -9.94 -17.19 11.12
C MET A 106 -11.00 -17.93 10.28
N VAL A 107 -10.64 -18.49 9.12
CA VAL A 107 -11.51 -19.35 8.32
C VAL A 107 -11.71 -20.70 9.02
N VAL A 108 -10.64 -21.34 9.49
CA VAL A 108 -10.72 -22.62 10.24
C VAL A 108 -11.55 -22.49 11.51
N LEU A 109 -11.42 -21.35 12.22
CA LEU A 109 -12.22 -21.04 13.41
C LEU A 109 -13.68 -20.64 13.08
N GLY A 110 -14.08 -20.66 11.81
CA GLY A 110 -15.44 -20.30 11.37
C GLY A 110 -15.80 -18.81 11.56
N ARG A 111 -14.81 -17.94 11.81
CA ARG A 111 -15.03 -16.49 12.00
C ARG A 111 -15.26 -15.76 10.68
N ILE A 112 -14.65 -16.27 9.61
CA ILE A 112 -14.81 -15.75 8.25
C ILE A 112 -15.49 -16.83 7.43
N ARG A 113 -16.62 -16.46 6.80
CA ARG A 113 -17.24 -17.28 5.76
C ARG A 113 -16.61 -16.91 4.44
N LEU A 114 -16.04 -17.90 3.74
CA LEU A 114 -15.49 -17.70 2.41
C LEU A 114 -16.62 -17.24 1.48
N ARG A 115 -16.42 -16.09 0.84
CA ARG A 115 -17.34 -15.52 -0.14
C ARG A 115 -16.74 -15.73 -1.51
N TRP A 116 -17.52 -16.35 -2.40
CA TRP A 116 -17.08 -16.48 -3.78
C TRP A 116 -17.13 -15.10 -4.47
N PRO A 117 -16.04 -14.61 -5.08
CA PRO A 117 -16.03 -13.29 -5.71
C PRO A 117 -16.73 -13.27 -7.09
N GLY A 118 -17.33 -14.38 -7.52
CA GLY A 118 -17.94 -14.52 -8.84
C GLY A 118 -16.91 -14.46 -9.96
N ALA A 119 -17.30 -13.85 -11.09
CA ALA A 119 -16.46 -13.74 -12.28
C ALA A 119 -15.17 -12.96 -12.03
N VAL A 120 -15.20 -11.90 -11.20
CA VAL A 120 -14.01 -11.11 -10.88
C VAL A 120 -12.94 -11.97 -10.20
N GLY A 121 -13.35 -12.82 -9.27
CA GLY A 121 -12.45 -13.76 -8.60
C GLY A 121 -11.81 -14.74 -9.56
N LEU A 122 -12.61 -15.27 -10.49
CA LEU A 122 -12.12 -16.17 -11.53
C LEU A 122 -11.09 -15.48 -12.42
N TRP A 123 -11.36 -14.26 -12.90
CA TRP A 123 -10.42 -13.50 -13.73
C TRP A 123 -9.10 -13.21 -13.01
N LEU A 124 -9.15 -12.83 -11.73
CA LEU A 124 -7.95 -12.61 -10.92
C LEU A 124 -7.16 -13.92 -10.73
N ALA A 125 -7.84 -15.03 -10.46
CA ALA A 125 -7.21 -16.33 -10.31
C ALA A 125 -6.55 -16.80 -11.63
N THR A 126 -7.25 -16.65 -12.76
CA THR A 126 -6.71 -16.96 -14.09
C THR A 126 -5.50 -16.10 -14.41
N LEU A 127 -5.53 -14.80 -14.12
CA LEU A 127 -4.42 -13.88 -14.34
C LEU A 127 -3.19 -14.30 -13.52
N VAL A 128 -3.36 -14.59 -12.22
CA VAL A 128 -2.27 -15.04 -11.35
C VAL A 128 -1.73 -16.40 -11.80
N ALA A 129 -2.60 -17.34 -12.15
CA ALA A 129 -2.19 -18.64 -12.66
C ALA A 129 -1.39 -18.50 -13.95
N TYR A 130 -1.87 -17.66 -14.88
CA TYR A 130 -1.20 -17.37 -16.14
C TYR A 130 0.21 -16.79 -15.91
N PHE A 131 0.36 -15.73 -15.11
CA PHE A 131 1.69 -15.16 -14.84
C PHE A 131 2.61 -16.09 -14.06
N THR A 132 2.03 -16.93 -13.18
CA THR A 132 2.81 -17.94 -12.45
C THR A 132 3.35 -18.99 -13.41
N ILE A 133 2.50 -19.55 -14.29
CA ILE A 133 2.92 -20.51 -15.32
C ILE A 133 3.93 -19.87 -16.27
N SER A 134 3.69 -18.64 -16.70
CA SER A 134 4.61 -17.86 -17.54
C SER A 134 6.00 -17.74 -16.91
N ALA A 135 6.06 -17.41 -15.61
CA ALA A 135 7.31 -17.30 -14.86
C ALA A 135 8.04 -18.64 -14.67
N PHE A 136 7.29 -19.74 -14.49
CA PHE A 136 7.85 -21.09 -14.43
C PHE A 136 8.44 -21.51 -15.79
N LEU A 137 7.73 -21.22 -16.89
CA LEU A 137 8.18 -21.57 -18.24
C LEU A 137 9.39 -20.74 -18.69
N SER A 138 9.52 -19.49 -18.22
CA SER A 138 10.69 -18.65 -18.50
C SER A 138 11.89 -18.92 -17.58
N GLY A 139 11.77 -19.88 -16.64
CA GLY A 139 12.86 -20.27 -15.76
C GLY A 139 13.22 -19.26 -14.67
N PHE A 140 12.38 -18.26 -14.41
CA PHE A 140 12.64 -17.14 -13.49
C PHE A 140 13.92 -16.33 -13.79
N GLU A 141 14.50 -16.51 -14.99
CA GLU A 141 15.66 -15.75 -15.42
C GLU A 141 15.25 -14.36 -15.89
N THR A 142 16.04 -13.35 -15.53
CA THR A 142 15.83 -11.99 -16.01
C THR A 142 17.14 -11.26 -16.12
N ARG A 143 17.27 -10.47 -17.18
CA ARG A 143 18.39 -9.53 -17.36
C ARG A 143 18.21 -8.23 -16.59
N SER A 144 17.03 -8.03 -15.99
CA SER A 144 16.71 -6.85 -15.19
C SER A 144 17.14 -7.04 -13.75
N GLU A 145 17.55 -5.96 -13.09
CA GLU A 145 17.89 -5.94 -11.66
C GLU A 145 16.73 -6.42 -10.77
N LEU A 146 15.49 -6.19 -11.22
CA LEU A 146 14.30 -6.71 -10.57
C LEU A 146 14.05 -8.17 -10.99
N THR A 147 14.10 -9.08 -10.01
CA THR A 147 13.86 -10.51 -10.20
C THR A 147 12.41 -10.79 -10.63
N VAL A 148 12.21 -11.87 -11.39
CA VAL A 148 10.87 -12.32 -11.81
C VAL A 148 9.97 -12.57 -10.59
N HIS A 149 10.54 -13.13 -9.51
CA HIS A 149 9.84 -13.32 -8.23
C HIS A 149 9.30 -12.00 -7.65
N TYR A 150 10.09 -10.93 -7.70
CA TYR A 150 9.66 -9.61 -7.20
C TYR A 150 8.41 -9.13 -7.96
N ARG A 151 8.41 -9.26 -9.29
CA ARG A 151 7.30 -8.84 -10.15
C ARG A 151 6.05 -9.68 -9.93
N LEU A 152 6.19 -11.01 -9.90
CA LEU A 152 5.08 -11.93 -9.68
C LEU A 152 4.43 -11.71 -8.30
N ILE A 153 5.26 -11.66 -7.27
CA ILE A 153 4.81 -11.59 -5.88
C ILE A 153 4.29 -10.20 -5.55
N GLY A 154 5.13 -9.18 -5.70
CA GLY A 154 4.77 -7.80 -5.36
C GLY A 154 3.77 -7.18 -6.32
N GLY A 155 3.88 -7.48 -7.62
CA GLY A 155 3.05 -6.89 -8.66
C GLY A 155 1.67 -7.52 -8.82
N TYR A 156 1.52 -8.83 -8.55
CA TYR A 156 0.26 -9.54 -8.82
C TYR A 156 -0.31 -10.29 -7.61
N LEU A 157 0.49 -11.11 -6.93
CA LEU A 157 0.01 -11.89 -5.77
C LEU A 157 -0.41 -10.99 -4.62
N PHE A 158 0.33 -9.92 -4.33
CA PHE A 158 0.01 -9.01 -3.22
C PHE A 158 -1.31 -8.25 -3.45
N PRO A 159 -1.56 -7.64 -4.63
CA PRO A 159 -2.88 -7.07 -4.93
C PRO A 159 -4.02 -8.08 -4.84
N VAL A 160 -3.84 -9.31 -5.33
CA VAL A 160 -4.88 -10.35 -5.26
C VAL A 160 -5.13 -10.82 -3.83
N ALA A 161 -4.08 -11.02 -3.03
CA ALA A 161 -4.21 -11.32 -1.61
C ALA A 161 -4.92 -10.19 -0.86
N THR A 162 -4.55 -8.94 -1.15
CA THR A 162 -5.22 -7.75 -0.59
C THR A 162 -6.69 -7.71 -0.96
N PHE A 163 -7.02 -7.95 -2.24
CA PHE A 163 -8.41 -8.05 -2.68
C PHE A 163 -9.17 -9.13 -1.90
N ALA A 164 -8.58 -10.32 -1.73
CA ALA A 164 -9.19 -11.40 -0.96
C ALA A 164 -9.40 -11.00 0.52
N PHE A 165 -8.41 -10.38 1.16
CA PHE A 165 -8.54 -9.92 2.55
C PHE A 165 -9.65 -8.88 2.71
N MET A 166 -9.75 -7.93 1.78
CA MET A 166 -10.77 -6.89 1.80
C MET A 166 -12.16 -7.46 1.51
N LEU A 167 -12.31 -8.34 0.53
CA LEU A 167 -13.57 -8.99 0.20
C LEU A 167 -14.22 -9.71 1.40
N HIS A 168 -13.37 -10.36 2.20
CA HIS A 168 -13.80 -11.12 3.38
C HIS A 168 -13.83 -10.29 4.67
N GLY A 169 -13.03 -9.22 4.74
CA GLY A 169 -12.96 -8.32 5.88
C GLY A 169 -14.13 -7.34 5.96
N PHE A 170 -14.72 -6.95 4.83
CA PHE A 170 -15.87 -6.04 4.80
C PHE A 170 -17.18 -6.75 5.10
N GLN A 171 -17.81 -6.39 6.22
CA GLN A 171 -19.11 -6.91 6.65
C GLN A 171 -20.16 -5.81 6.84
N ARG A 172 -19.74 -4.60 7.22
CA ARG A 172 -20.63 -3.49 7.60
C ARG A 172 -20.16 -2.18 7.00
N GLU A 173 -21.05 -1.20 6.89
CA GLU A 173 -20.69 0.17 6.50
C GLU A 173 -19.67 0.82 7.44
N ALA A 174 -19.71 0.45 8.73
CA ALA A 174 -18.71 0.87 9.70
C ALA A 174 -17.28 0.47 9.31
N ASP A 175 -17.10 -0.61 8.54
CA ASP A 175 -15.80 -1.11 8.09
C ASP A 175 -15.20 -0.19 7.03
N PHE A 176 -16.04 0.29 6.11
CA PHE A 176 -15.67 1.33 5.16
C PHE A 176 -15.18 2.58 5.87
N ARG A 177 -15.91 3.03 6.90
CA ARG A 177 -15.48 4.19 7.70
C ARG A 177 -14.15 3.95 8.40
N ARG A 178 -13.88 2.73 8.90
CA ARG A 178 -12.60 2.39 9.55
C ARG A 178 -11.43 2.45 8.57
N VAL A 179 -11.60 1.90 7.37
CA VAL A 179 -10.59 1.97 6.30
C VAL A 179 -10.38 3.42 5.85
N ALA A 180 -11.45 4.19 5.67
CA ALA A 180 -11.35 5.61 5.32
C ALA A 180 -10.62 6.41 6.41
N MET A 181 -10.90 6.15 7.69
CA MET A 181 -10.17 6.76 8.82
C MET A 181 -8.68 6.35 8.85
N PHE A 182 -8.36 5.10 8.50
CA PHE A 182 -6.97 4.66 8.34
C PHE A 182 -6.27 5.48 7.25
N PHE A 183 -6.87 5.62 6.07
CA PHE A 183 -6.32 6.44 5.00
C PHE A 183 -6.26 7.92 5.36
N ALA A 184 -7.20 8.44 6.16
CA ALA A 184 -7.14 9.81 6.67
C ALA A 184 -5.93 10.00 7.60
N ALA A 185 -5.69 9.07 8.55
CA ALA A 185 -4.54 9.12 9.43
C ALA A 185 -3.21 8.99 8.65
N LEU A 186 -3.16 8.05 7.70
CA LEU A 186 -2.03 7.91 6.79
C LEU A 186 -1.78 9.21 6.01
N SER A 187 -2.84 9.87 5.55
CA SER A 187 -2.74 11.09 4.78
C SER A 187 -2.13 12.26 5.58
N VAL A 188 -2.37 12.33 6.89
CA VAL A 188 -1.69 13.29 7.78
C VAL A 188 -0.19 13.02 7.80
N TYR A 189 0.22 11.75 7.91
CA TYR A 189 1.63 11.36 7.86
C TYR A 189 2.28 11.70 6.51
N LEU A 190 1.60 11.41 5.39
CA LEU A 190 2.10 11.72 4.05
C LEU A 190 2.22 13.24 3.82
N VAL A 191 1.23 14.02 4.24
CA VAL A 191 1.31 15.48 4.16
C VAL A 191 2.47 15.98 5.00
N PHE A 192 2.55 15.57 6.28
CA PHE A 192 3.60 16.00 7.19
C PHE A 192 5.00 15.71 6.64
N THR A 193 5.24 14.49 6.17
CA THR A 193 6.53 14.10 5.57
C THR A 193 6.82 14.87 4.29
N GLY A 194 5.81 15.10 3.44
CA GLY A 194 5.96 15.88 2.21
C GLY A 194 6.29 17.36 2.46
N TRP A 195 5.70 17.98 3.48
CA TRP A 195 6.08 19.32 3.92
C TRP A 195 7.53 19.34 4.44
N CYS A 196 7.89 18.40 5.32
CA CYS A 196 9.26 18.33 5.85
C CYS A 196 10.31 18.11 4.73
N GLU A 197 10.01 17.27 3.74
CA GLU A 197 10.91 17.01 2.60
C GLU A 197 11.09 18.28 1.73
N GLN A 198 9.99 18.99 1.44
CA GLN A 198 10.03 20.22 0.65
C GLN A 198 10.85 21.34 1.32
N PHE A 199 10.77 21.45 2.65
CA PHE A 199 11.52 22.45 3.43
C PHE A 199 12.87 21.93 3.95
N HIS A 200 13.28 20.73 3.52
CA HIS A 200 14.54 20.09 3.92
C HIS A 200 14.72 19.91 5.45
N ILE A 201 13.62 19.78 6.21
CA ILE A 201 13.62 19.58 7.66
C ILE A 201 13.83 18.09 7.99
N LYS A 202 15.05 17.60 7.74
CA LYS A 202 15.38 16.16 7.83
C LYS A 202 15.14 15.55 9.22
N GLY A 203 15.33 16.34 10.29
CA GLY A 203 15.19 15.85 11.68
C GLY A 203 13.77 15.43 12.07
N LEU A 204 12.74 15.87 11.34
CA LEU A 204 11.34 15.50 11.59
C LEU A 204 10.85 14.37 10.66
N ILE A 205 11.66 13.98 9.68
CA ILE A 205 11.29 12.94 8.72
C ILE A 205 11.62 11.58 9.34
N TRP A 206 10.59 10.77 9.53
CA TRP A 206 10.74 9.39 9.97
C TRP A 206 9.99 8.42 9.04
N PRO A 207 10.62 7.32 8.61
CA PRO A 207 12.02 6.94 8.90
C PRO A 207 13.07 7.74 8.12
N ALA A 208 14.33 7.70 8.58
CA ALA A 208 15.41 8.54 8.06
C ALA A 208 15.76 8.27 6.59
N PHE A 209 15.52 7.05 6.07
CA PHE A 209 15.80 6.70 4.66
C PHE A 209 15.02 7.58 3.67
N ILE A 210 13.88 8.16 4.07
CA ILE A 210 13.07 9.04 3.22
C ILE A 210 13.87 10.29 2.81
N ALA A 211 14.70 10.80 3.72
CA ALA A 211 15.51 11.99 3.52
C ALA A 211 16.87 11.70 2.85
N ASP A 212 17.16 10.44 2.55
CA ASP A 212 18.42 10.01 1.95
C ASP A 212 18.41 10.26 0.42
N PRO A 213 19.40 10.99 -0.13
CA PRO A 213 19.55 11.16 -1.57
C PRO A 213 19.92 9.90 -2.34
N SER A 214 20.54 8.91 -1.70
CA SER A 214 20.98 7.67 -2.32
C SER A 214 19.86 6.64 -2.46
N VAL A 215 18.73 6.84 -1.77
CA VAL A 215 17.61 5.89 -1.74
C VAL A 215 16.49 6.35 -2.67
N GLY A 216 16.02 5.43 -3.52
CA GLY A 216 14.92 5.62 -4.45
C GLY A 216 15.23 6.54 -5.63
N ILE A 217 14.19 7.15 -6.20
CA ILE A 217 14.28 7.94 -7.43
C ILE A 217 13.65 9.33 -7.26
N HIS A 218 14.01 10.28 -8.12
CA HIS A 218 13.47 11.64 -8.11
C HIS A 218 13.85 12.48 -6.88
N TYR A 219 15.06 12.32 -6.34
CA TYR A 219 15.54 13.20 -5.27
C TYR A 219 15.47 14.68 -5.68
N GLY A 220 15.11 15.56 -4.73
CA GLY A 220 14.83 16.97 -4.99
C GLY A 220 13.37 17.27 -5.36
N ARG A 221 12.50 16.25 -5.42
CA ARG A 221 11.04 16.37 -5.44
C ARG A 221 10.48 15.79 -4.14
N VAL A 222 9.20 16.03 -3.87
CA VAL A 222 8.53 15.31 -2.78
C VAL A 222 8.28 13.86 -3.21
N ARG A 223 8.78 12.91 -2.41
CA ARG A 223 8.76 11.45 -2.63
C ARG A 223 8.13 10.70 -1.47
N GLY A 224 8.17 11.28 -0.26
CA GLY A 224 7.62 10.67 0.94
C GLY A 224 8.14 9.24 1.21
N PRO A 225 7.38 8.42 1.95
CA PRO A 225 7.81 7.08 2.37
C PRO A 225 8.03 6.09 1.21
N PHE A 226 7.45 6.37 0.05
CA PHE A 226 7.59 5.53 -1.14
C PHE A 226 8.91 5.76 -1.88
N VAL A 227 9.70 6.77 -1.48
CA VAL A 227 10.95 7.20 -2.14
C VAL A 227 10.78 7.35 -3.67
N SER A 228 9.57 7.72 -4.09
CA SER A 228 9.12 7.84 -5.47
C SER A 228 7.98 8.86 -5.57
N SER A 229 8.24 10.00 -6.24
CA SER A 229 7.26 11.09 -6.39
C SER A 229 5.94 10.69 -7.05
N PRO A 230 5.91 9.85 -8.11
CA PRO A 230 4.65 9.39 -8.69
C PRO A 230 3.79 8.59 -7.70
N GLN A 231 4.40 7.68 -6.93
CA GLN A 231 3.69 6.83 -5.96
C GLN A 231 3.12 7.67 -4.81
N MET A 232 3.93 8.58 -4.26
CA MET A 232 3.50 9.55 -3.25
C MET A 232 2.33 10.40 -3.73
N GLY A 233 2.43 10.94 -4.94
CA GLY A 233 1.38 11.74 -5.53
C GLY A 233 0.08 10.98 -5.70
N LEU A 234 0.12 9.77 -6.26
CA LEU A 234 -1.07 8.93 -6.42
C LEU A 234 -1.70 8.54 -5.07
N ALA A 235 -0.88 8.22 -4.06
CA ALA A 235 -1.36 7.94 -2.71
C ALA A 235 -2.08 9.15 -2.10
N LEU A 236 -1.51 10.36 -2.24
CA LEU A 236 -2.14 11.60 -1.78
C LEU A 236 -3.45 11.89 -2.54
N VAL A 237 -3.50 11.67 -3.85
CA VAL A 237 -4.72 11.82 -4.66
C VAL A 237 -5.81 10.87 -4.13
N PHE A 238 -5.49 9.59 -3.93
CA PHE A 238 -6.42 8.61 -3.37
C PHE A 238 -6.92 9.03 -1.97
N CYS A 239 -6.01 9.40 -1.07
CA CYS A 239 -6.33 9.89 0.27
C CYS A 239 -7.21 11.15 0.23
N PHE A 240 -6.94 12.09 -0.67
CA PHE A 240 -7.70 13.33 -0.82
C PHE A 240 -9.18 13.03 -1.10
N PHE A 241 -9.48 12.18 -2.09
CA PHE A 241 -10.86 11.83 -2.42
C PHE A 241 -11.50 10.92 -1.36
N SER A 242 -10.74 10.00 -0.75
CA SER A 242 -11.21 9.21 0.39
C SER A 242 -11.64 10.10 1.57
N ASN A 243 -10.85 11.14 1.87
CA ASN A 243 -11.16 12.13 2.90
C ASN A 243 -12.41 12.95 2.55
N LEU A 244 -12.64 13.29 1.28
CA LEU A 244 -13.87 13.97 0.86
C LEU A 244 -15.11 13.09 1.06
N VAL A 245 -15.04 11.80 0.73
CA VAL A 245 -16.13 10.83 1.01
C VAL A 245 -16.40 10.77 2.51
N LEU A 246 -15.35 10.66 3.33
CA LEU A 246 -15.46 10.56 4.78
C LEU A 246 -15.99 11.84 5.42
N ALA A 247 -15.53 13.02 4.97
CA ALA A 247 -15.97 14.32 5.45
C ALA A 247 -17.46 14.56 5.17
N LYS A 248 -17.95 14.12 4.00
CA LYS A 248 -19.37 14.22 3.63
C LYS A 248 -20.27 13.38 4.55
N ASN A 249 -19.79 12.24 5.00
CA ASN A 249 -20.57 11.29 5.81
C ASN A 249 -20.37 11.47 7.32
N SER A 250 -19.59 12.46 7.77
CA SER A 250 -19.28 12.65 9.18
C SER A 250 -19.10 14.11 9.58
N ALA A 251 -20.13 14.70 10.21
CA ALA A 251 -20.11 16.09 10.69
C ALA A 251 -18.94 16.38 11.65
N ARG A 252 -18.62 15.45 12.56
CA ARG A 252 -17.51 15.60 13.53
C ARG A 252 -16.14 15.72 12.87
N TRP A 253 -15.93 15.03 11.75
CA TRP A 253 -14.62 14.94 11.09
C TRP A 253 -14.52 15.86 9.87
N HIS A 254 -15.58 16.59 9.54
CA HIS A 254 -15.65 17.43 8.35
C HIS A 254 -14.51 18.45 8.30
N TRP A 255 -14.38 19.33 9.30
CA TRP A 255 -13.39 20.41 9.30
C TRP A 255 -11.94 19.91 9.36
N PRO A 256 -11.57 18.95 10.23
CA PRO A 256 -10.21 18.39 10.22
C PRO A 256 -9.82 17.80 8.87
N LEU A 257 -10.72 17.03 8.23
CA LEU A 257 -10.44 16.40 6.94
C LEU A 257 -10.31 17.43 5.80
N VAL A 258 -11.14 18.47 5.81
CA VAL A 258 -11.03 19.58 4.86
C VAL A 258 -9.69 20.32 5.05
N GLY A 259 -9.27 20.58 6.28
CA GLY A 259 -7.97 21.20 6.58
C GLY A 259 -6.80 20.36 6.09
N VAL A 260 -6.83 19.05 6.38
CA VAL A 260 -5.81 18.09 5.91
C VAL A 260 -5.77 18.02 4.38
N ASN A 261 -6.92 18.00 3.71
CA ASN A 261 -7.00 18.04 2.25
C ASN A 261 -6.45 19.35 1.66
N ALA A 262 -6.69 20.50 2.30
CA ALA A 262 -6.11 21.77 1.86
C ALA A 262 -4.58 21.73 1.92
N LEU A 263 -4.01 21.15 2.99
CA LEU A 263 -2.56 20.97 3.14
C LEU A 263 -1.96 19.93 2.16
N MET A 264 -2.76 19.04 1.57
CA MET A 264 -2.29 18.11 0.53
C MET A 264 -2.00 18.77 -0.79
N LEU A 265 -2.75 19.82 -1.17
CA LEU A 265 -2.67 20.39 -2.51
C LEU A 265 -1.25 20.87 -2.86
N PRO A 266 -0.54 21.61 -1.98
CA PRO A 266 0.86 21.97 -2.23
C PRO A 266 1.77 20.74 -2.35
N VAL A 267 1.57 19.73 -1.51
CA VAL A 267 2.39 18.50 -1.51
C VAL A 267 2.22 17.72 -2.82
N ILE A 268 0.98 17.57 -3.31
CA ILE A 268 0.68 16.96 -4.61
C ILE A 268 1.39 17.75 -5.72
N PHE A 269 1.41 19.08 -5.65
CA PHE A 269 2.10 19.90 -6.62
C PHE A 269 3.63 19.72 -6.56
N TRP A 270 4.22 19.68 -5.36
CA TRP A 270 5.66 19.49 -5.15
C TRP A 270 6.19 18.10 -5.53
N THR A 271 5.32 17.12 -5.80
CA THR A 271 5.74 15.88 -6.46
C THR A 271 6.29 16.11 -7.87
N ARG A 272 5.98 17.28 -8.49
CA ARG A 272 6.40 17.67 -9.85
C ARG A 272 6.22 16.57 -10.89
N THR A 273 5.15 15.79 -10.75
CA THR A 273 4.87 14.62 -11.58
C THR A 273 3.58 14.84 -12.36
N ARG A 274 3.69 14.95 -13.69
CA ARG A 274 2.55 15.27 -14.57
C ARG A 274 1.41 14.26 -14.49
N SER A 275 1.72 12.96 -14.43
CA SER A 275 0.71 11.91 -14.35
C SER A 275 -0.12 12.01 -13.07
N VAL A 276 0.49 12.45 -11.96
CA VAL A 276 -0.22 12.70 -10.69
C VAL A 276 -1.18 13.88 -10.84
N TRP A 277 -0.72 14.98 -11.42
CA TRP A 277 -1.57 16.16 -11.64
C TRP A 277 -2.74 15.83 -12.58
N LEU A 278 -2.48 15.11 -13.67
CA LEU A 278 -3.52 14.66 -14.58
C LEU A 278 -4.51 13.72 -13.88
N SER A 279 -4.03 12.77 -13.08
CA SER A 279 -4.87 11.89 -12.27
C SER A 279 -5.73 12.66 -11.28
N PHE A 280 -5.18 13.68 -10.63
CA PHE A 280 -5.93 14.53 -9.70
C PHE A 280 -7.06 15.28 -10.41
N VAL A 281 -6.75 15.93 -11.55
CA VAL A 281 -7.75 16.63 -12.37
C VAL A 281 -8.83 15.68 -12.86
N LEU A 282 -8.45 14.50 -13.38
CA LEU A 282 -9.40 13.50 -13.85
C LEU A 282 -10.31 13.01 -12.72
N CYS A 283 -9.75 12.63 -11.58
CA CYS A 283 -10.53 12.20 -10.42
C CYS A 283 -11.46 13.31 -9.93
N LEU A 284 -11.05 14.57 -10.03
CA LEU A 284 -11.92 15.68 -9.67
C LEU A 284 -13.06 15.89 -10.67
N VAL A 285 -12.81 15.76 -11.97
CA VAL A 285 -13.87 15.80 -13.00
C VAL A 285 -14.89 14.69 -12.73
N VAL A 286 -14.42 13.47 -12.44
CA VAL A 286 -15.30 12.34 -12.09
C VAL A 286 -16.07 12.64 -10.79
N TRP A 287 -15.39 13.15 -9.75
CA TRP A 287 -16.01 13.48 -8.47
C TRP A 287 -17.08 14.56 -8.59
N THR A 288 -16.78 15.63 -9.33
CA THR A 288 -17.71 16.74 -9.56
C THR A 288 -18.90 16.29 -10.39
N TRP A 289 -18.68 15.50 -11.45
CA TRP A 289 -19.75 14.87 -12.22
C TRP A 289 -20.66 14.04 -11.31
N TYR A 290 -20.08 13.12 -10.53
CA TYR A 290 -20.86 12.25 -9.65
C TYR A 290 -21.62 13.05 -8.58
N SER A 291 -21.03 14.15 -8.09
CA SER A 291 -21.63 15.01 -7.08
C SER A 291 -22.65 16.02 -7.63
N ARG A 292 -22.82 16.16 -8.95
CA ARG A 292 -23.78 17.10 -9.57
C ARG A 292 -25.23 16.90 -9.13
N ARG A 293 -25.62 15.71 -8.67
CA ARG A 293 -26.99 15.47 -8.14
C ARG A 293 -27.29 16.17 -6.81
N ARG A 294 -26.27 16.70 -6.11
CA ARG A 294 -26.40 17.56 -4.91
C ARG A 294 -25.22 18.53 -4.86
N MET A 295 -25.22 19.56 -5.71
CA MET A 295 -24.15 20.57 -5.74
C MET A 295 -24.12 21.38 -4.43
N SER A 296 -23.34 20.92 -3.46
CA SER A 296 -22.96 21.73 -2.31
C SER A 296 -21.87 22.71 -2.74
N ARG A 297 -21.80 23.88 -2.07
CA ARG A 297 -20.79 24.92 -2.30
C ARG A 297 -19.34 24.37 -2.30
N VAL A 298 -19.10 23.27 -1.59
CA VAL A 298 -17.81 22.55 -1.52
C VAL A 298 -17.37 22.01 -2.89
N VAL A 299 -18.29 21.49 -3.70
CA VAL A 299 -17.99 20.96 -5.04
C VAL A 299 -17.53 22.09 -5.96
N ILE A 300 -18.19 23.24 -5.89
CA ILE A 300 -17.84 24.43 -6.68
C ILE A 300 -16.44 24.93 -6.30
N VAL A 301 -16.14 25.05 -5.00
CA VAL A 301 -14.82 25.49 -4.53
C VAL A 301 -13.71 24.51 -4.92
N ALA A 302 -13.94 23.20 -4.80
CA ALA A 302 -12.97 22.19 -5.23
C ALA A 302 -12.71 22.26 -6.74
N THR A 303 -13.76 22.49 -7.55
CA THR A 303 -13.65 22.64 -9.01
C THR A 303 -12.87 23.91 -9.38
N LEU A 304 -13.16 25.02 -8.71
CA LEU A 304 -12.45 26.30 -8.91
C LEU A 304 -10.98 26.21 -8.49
N MET A 305 -10.67 25.56 -7.36
CA MET A 305 -9.28 25.34 -6.95
C MET A 305 -8.51 24.50 -7.97
N ALA A 306 -9.13 23.48 -8.56
CA ALA A 306 -8.44 22.69 -9.57
C ALA A 306 -8.37 23.36 -10.93
N ALA A 307 -9.37 24.17 -11.30
CA ALA A 307 -9.26 25.04 -12.47
C ALA A 307 -8.10 26.03 -12.28
N ALA A 308 -7.98 26.63 -11.10
CA ALA A 308 -6.85 27.48 -10.74
C ALA A 308 -5.53 26.72 -10.73
N LEU A 309 -5.51 25.46 -10.27
CA LEU A 309 -4.36 24.57 -10.31
C LEU A 309 -3.95 24.26 -11.76
N VAL A 310 -4.90 23.95 -12.64
CA VAL A 310 -4.64 23.71 -14.07
C VAL A 310 -4.11 24.97 -14.75
N VAL A 311 -4.66 26.14 -14.41
CA VAL A 311 -4.18 27.43 -14.93
C VAL A 311 -2.78 27.75 -14.43
N THR A 312 -2.47 27.55 -13.14
CA THR A 312 -1.12 27.78 -12.60
C THR A 312 -0.10 26.79 -13.15
N VAL A 313 -0.48 25.51 -13.30
CA VAL A 313 0.30 24.49 -14.01
C VAL A 313 0.57 24.93 -15.44
N GLY A 314 -0.45 25.40 -16.18
CA GLY A 314 -0.32 25.84 -17.56
C GLY A 314 0.46 27.15 -17.76
N ASN A 315 0.59 27.97 -16.72
CA ASN A 315 1.20 29.30 -16.78
C ASN A 315 2.63 29.35 -16.21
N MET A 316 3.19 28.24 -15.72
CA MET A 316 4.62 28.20 -15.42
C MET A 316 5.41 28.14 -16.74
N GLU A 317 6.32 29.08 -16.95
CA GLU A 317 7.33 29.04 -18.04
C GLU A 317 8.09 27.70 -18.09
N ASN A 318 8.12 26.95 -16.98
CA ASN A 318 8.61 25.56 -16.90
C ASN A 318 7.90 24.55 -17.81
N PHE A 319 6.68 24.82 -18.31
CA PHE A 319 6.01 23.92 -19.25
C PHE A 319 6.69 23.90 -20.62
N ARG A 320 7.32 25.01 -21.03
CA ARG A 320 7.99 25.16 -22.32
C ARG A 320 9.51 24.95 -22.29
N GLY A 321 10.12 24.89 -21.11
CA GLY A 321 11.54 24.60 -20.97
C GLY A 321 11.88 23.16 -21.35
N GLU A 322 13.11 22.89 -21.78
CA GLU A 322 13.60 21.54 -22.09
C GLU A 322 13.98 20.75 -20.82
N ASP A 323 14.19 21.44 -19.70
CA ASP A 323 14.70 20.83 -18.46
C ASP A 323 13.64 20.00 -17.72
N ARG A 324 13.80 18.67 -17.78
CA ARG A 324 12.96 17.68 -17.09
C ARG A 324 12.99 17.81 -15.57
N THR A 325 14.06 18.34 -14.97
CA THR A 325 14.14 18.47 -13.51
C THR A 325 13.14 19.52 -12.99
N LYS A 326 12.77 20.47 -13.84
CA LYS A 326 11.83 21.56 -13.57
C LYS A 326 10.42 21.34 -14.13
N GLY A 327 10.23 20.38 -15.04
CA GLY A 327 8.90 20.00 -15.55
C GLY A 327 8.64 20.28 -17.03
N GLY A 328 9.68 20.42 -17.86
CA GLY A 328 9.65 20.76 -19.29
C GLY A 328 9.04 19.77 -20.29
N LEU A 329 8.04 20.17 -21.10
CA LEU A 329 7.31 19.29 -22.04
C LEU A 329 8.05 19.00 -23.36
N THR A 330 9.08 19.78 -23.69
CA THR A 330 9.70 19.77 -25.03
C THR A 330 10.80 18.73 -25.21
N ASP A 331 11.16 17.97 -24.17
CA ASP A 331 12.14 16.89 -24.31
C ASP A 331 11.55 15.70 -25.08
N VAL A 332 12.07 15.50 -26.30
CA VAL A 332 11.65 14.47 -27.26
C VAL A 332 12.29 13.11 -26.93
N GLY A 333 13.42 13.07 -26.22
CA GLY A 333 14.15 11.82 -25.92
C GLY A 333 13.29 10.74 -25.24
N PRO A 334 12.51 11.06 -24.20
CA PRO A 334 11.59 10.14 -23.54
C PRO A 334 10.46 9.63 -24.43
N ILE A 335 10.03 10.42 -25.42
CA ILE A 335 9.03 9.98 -26.40
C ILE A 335 9.66 8.92 -27.30
N MET A 336 10.86 9.18 -27.82
CA MET A 336 11.60 8.23 -28.65
C MET A 336 11.92 6.94 -27.90
N LEU A 337 12.31 7.02 -26.63
CA LEU A 337 12.56 5.85 -25.80
C LEU A 337 11.28 5.02 -25.59
N ARG A 338 10.12 5.66 -25.39
CA ARG A 338 8.83 4.95 -25.28
C ARG A 338 8.41 4.31 -26.60
N ILE A 339 8.64 4.97 -27.74
CA ILE A 339 8.39 4.39 -29.06
C ILE A 339 9.29 3.17 -29.26
N GLY A 340 10.58 3.28 -28.95
CA GLY A 340 11.52 2.16 -29.03
C GLY A 340 11.14 1.00 -28.10
N LEU A 341 10.74 1.27 -26.86
CA LEU A 341 10.23 0.25 -25.94
C LEU A 341 8.93 -0.40 -26.46
N ALA A 342 8.03 0.38 -27.06
CA ALA A 342 6.81 -0.15 -27.66
C ALA A 342 7.11 -1.05 -28.87
N GLN A 343 8.06 -0.65 -29.72
CA GLN A 343 8.55 -1.48 -30.83
C GLN A 343 9.20 -2.77 -30.34
N MET A 344 10.10 -2.69 -29.34
CA MET A 344 10.70 -3.89 -28.75
C MET A 344 9.65 -4.79 -28.10
N SER A 345 8.68 -4.23 -27.40
CA SER A 345 7.57 -5.00 -26.81
C SER A 345 6.73 -5.68 -27.90
N TRP A 346 6.52 -5.01 -29.02
CA TRP A 346 5.79 -5.56 -30.16
C TRP A 346 6.52 -6.74 -30.80
N GLU A 347 7.83 -6.63 -31.01
CA GLU A 347 8.63 -7.75 -31.52
C GLU A 347 8.63 -8.93 -30.52
N MET A 348 8.77 -8.68 -29.21
CA MET A 348 8.66 -9.73 -28.19
C MET A 348 7.31 -10.45 -28.22
N VAL A 349 6.21 -9.74 -28.48
CA VAL A 349 4.88 -10.33 -28.60
C VAL A 349 4.75 -11.17 -29.87
N LYS A 350 5.38 -10.78 -30.99
CA LYS A 350 5.38 -11.62 -32.20
C LYS A 350 6.13 -12.92 -31.97
N ASP A 351 7.28 -12.86 -31.31
CA ASP A 351 8.12 -14.03 -31.07
C ASP A 351 7.52 -14.96 -29.99
N HIS A 352 6.91 -14.37 -28.94
CA HIS A 352 6.38 -15.09 -27.78
C HIS A 352 4.95 -14.65 -27.43
N PRO A 353 3.95 -14.96 -28.27
CA PRO A 353 2.61 -14.38 -28.19
C PRO A 353 1.80 -14.80 -26.96
N ILE A 354 2.07 -15.99 -26.42
CA ILE A 354 1.24 -16.58 -25.35
C ILE A 354 1.88 -16.43 -23.98
N PHE A 355 3.19 -16.66 -23.81
CA PHE A 355 3.85 -16.66 -22.49
C PHE A 355 4.97 -15.61 -22.37
N GLY A 356 5.18 -14.78 -23.39
CA GLY A 356 6.22 -13.77 -23.36
C GLY A 356 7.61 -14.34 -23.06
N VAL A 357 8.45 -13.50 -22.44
CA VAL A 357 9.86 -13.80 -22.12
C VAL A 357 10.17 -13.73 -20.62
N GLY A 358 9.15 -13.89 -19.76
CA GLY A 358 9.26 -13.75 -18.31
C GLY A 358 8.84 -12.39 -17.79
#